data_AF-A0A2V8QQR0-F1
#
_entry.id   AF-A0A2V8QQR0-F1
#
_cell.length_a   1.000
_cell.length_b   1.000
_cell.length_c   1.000
_cell.angle_alpha   90.00
_cell.angle_beta   90.00
_cell.angle_gamma   90.00
#
_symmetry.space_group_name_H-M   'P 1'
#
loop_
_entity.id
_entity.type
_entity.pdbx_description
1 polymer ?
#
loop_
_entity_poly.entity_id
_entity_poly.type
_entity_poly.pdbx_seq_one_letter_code
_entity_poly.pdbx_strand_id
1 'polypeptide(L)'
;MLAEKQNIVFNSEIEYEFGSREIDVEQAYVEWKVRPEFAVRGGIIVPALGRFNTFHDSYLNLTTVRPLVNQFIVPSAYRDAGLGVRGRFRLPRKMKLSYELDLVNGMQGTNADDEPTPFSRLLGQSSAAEPGSIAFQDTNRNKAVVARLGLSPLKGFEFGTSLYNGRFNKSTEA
;
A
#
# COMPACT_ATOMS: atom_id res chain seq x y z
N MET A 1 11.88 -31.42 -19.13
CA MET A 1 12.22 -31.17 -17.72
C MET A 1 11.49 -29.92 -17.28
N LEU A 2 10.22 -30.08 -16.91
CA LEU A 2 9.31 -28.99 -16.53
C LEU A 2 9.58 -28.68 -15.07
N ALA A 3 10.30 -27.60 -14.79
CA ALA A 3 10.30 -27.03 -13.45
C ALA A 3 8.85 -26.70 -13.11
N GLU A 4 8.31 -27.37 -12.10
CA GLU A 4 6.99 -27.11 -11.55
C GLU A 4 6.91 -25.61 -11.25
N LYS A 5 6.08 -24.88 -12.01
CA LYS A 5 5.98 -23.43 -11.88
C LYS A 5 5.43 -23.12 -10.49
N GLN A 6 6.30 -22.65 -9.59
CA GLN A 6 5.88 -22.12 -8.31
C GLN A 6 5.04 -20.86 -8.57
N ASN A 7 3.73 -21.02 -8.51
CA ASN A 7 2.76 -19.96 -8.78
C ASN A 7 2.28 -19.29 -7.49
N ILE A 8 2.72 -19.75 -6.32
CA ILE A 8 2.36 -19.15 -5.03
C ILE A 8 3.63 -18.57 -4.40
N VAL A 9 3.54 -17.33 -3.95
CA VAL A 9 4.60 -16.63 -3.23
C VAL A 9 4.05 -16.20 -1.88
N PHE A 10 4.77 -16.50 -0.83
CA PHE A 10 4.57 -15.90 0.49
C PHE A 10 5.66 -14.87 0.73
N ASN A 11 5.29 -13.71 1.26
CA ASN A 11 6.22 -12.68 1.69
C ASN A 11 5.79 -12.18 3.07
N SER A 12 6.78 -11.95 3.94
CA SER A 12 6.59 -11.33 5.24
C SER A 12 7.77 -10.41 5.52
N GLU A 13 7.48 -9.26 6.11
CA GLU A 13 8.42 -8.24 6.51
C GLU A 13 8.03 -7.70 7.88
N ILE A 14 9.03 -7.57 8.75
CA ILE A 14 8.88 -7.08 10.12
C ILE A 14 9.84 -5.91 10.25
N GLU A 15 9.34 -4.78 10.72
CA GLU A 15 10.14 -3.59 10.99
C GLU A 15 10.40 -3.46 12.49
N TYR A 16 11.61 -3.00 12.81
CA TYR A 16 12.00 -2.63 14.16
C TYR A 16 12.42 -1.17 14.19
N GLU A 17 11.67 -0.34 14.91
CA GLU A 17 11.99 1.06 15.07
C GLU A 17 12.78 1.29 16.37
N PHE A 18 14.06 1.63 16.22
CA PHE A 18 14.97 1.81 17.36
C PHE A 18 14.59 2.97 18.29
N GLY A 19 13.93 4.01 17.78
CA GLY A 19 13.56 5.19 18.55
C GLY A 19 12.40 4.96 19.51
N SER A 20 11.34 4.30 19.01
CA SER A 20 10.13 3.94 19.75
C SER A 20 10.21 2.57 20.45
N ARG A 21 11.20 1.73 20.08
CA ARG A 21 11.33 0.31 20.48
C ARG A 21 10.12 -0.52 20.06
N GLU A 22 9.50 -0.16 18.96
CA GLU A 22 8.32 -0.81 18.42
C GLU A 22 8.72 -1.89 17.41
N ILE A 23 8.02 -3.03 17.46
CA ILE A 23 8.09 -4.09 16.45
C ILE A 23 6.74 -4.10 15.77
N ASP A 24 6.73 -3.95 14.44
CA ASP A 24 5.49 -3.98 13.68
C ASP A 24 5.64 -4.83 12.40
N VAL A 25 4.51 -5.37 11.92
CA VAL A 25 4.44 -6.14 10.70
C VAL A 25 4.22 -5.19 9.54
N GLU A 26 5.21 -5.07 8.65
CA GLU A 26 5.10 -4.21 7.49
C GLU A 26 4.29 -4.83 6.37
N GLN A 27 4.62 -6.08 6.06
CA GLN A 27 3.93 -6.86 5.04
C GLN A 27 3.83 -8.30 5.52
N ALA A 28 2.71 -8.95 5.21
CA ALA A 28 2.54 -10.38 5.40
C ALA A 28 1.43 -10.84 4.45
N TYR A 29 1.80 -11.30 3.26
CA TYR A 29 0.84 -11.64 2.22
C TYR A 29 1.18 -12.92 1.47
N VAL A 30 0.14 -13.52 0.90
CA VAL A 30 0.23 -14.59 -0.10
C VAL A 30 -0.17 -14.02 -1.46
N GLU A 31 0.62 -14.30 -2.49
CA GLU A 31 0.37 -13.93 -3.87
C GLU A 31 0.31 -15.18 -4.75
N TRP A 32 -0.83 -15.41 -5.39
CA TRP A 32 -1.02 -16.45 -6.39
C TRP A 32 -0.92 -15.86 -7.80
N LYS A 33 0.16 -16.21 -8.50
CA LYS A 33 0.46 -15.85 -9.88
C LYS A 33 -0.23 -16.83 -10.84
N VAL A 34 -1.49 -16.52 -11.17
CA VAL A 34 -2.26 -17.28 -12.17
C VAL A 34 -1.56 -17.25 -13.53
N ARG A 35 -1.03 -16.09 -13.93
CA ARG A 35 -0.18 -15.88 -15.12
C ARG A 35 0.73 -14.67 -14.91
N PRO A 36 1.79 -14.47 -15.73
CA PRO A 36 2.70 -13.32 -15.57
C PRO A 36 2.00 -11.95 -15.54
N GLU A 37 0.88 -11.84 -16.24
CA GLU A 37 0.08 -10.62 -16.39
C GLU A 37 -1.05 -10.51 -15.36
N PHE A 38 -1.29 -11.51 -14.51
CA PHE A 38 -2.37 -11.51 -13.54
C PHE A 38 -2.02 -12.38 -12.32
N ALA A 39 -1.92 -11.72 -11.17
CA ALA A 39 -1.75 -12.34 -9.86
C ALA A 39 -2.81 -11.80 -8.90
N VAL A 40 -3.25 -12.66 -7.99
CA VAL A 40 -4.12 -12.30 -6.87
C VAL A 40 -3.26 -12.27 -5.61
N ARG A 41 -3.42 -11.25 -4.77
CA ARG A 41 -2.67 -11.06 -3.53
C ARG A 41 -3.64 -10.86 -2.38
N GLY A 42 -3.34 -11.39 -1.20
CA GLY A 42 -4.11 -11.12 0.01
C GLY A 42 -3.27 -11.25 1.28
N GLY A 43 -3.62 -10.47 2.30
CA GLY A 43 -2.91 -10.38 3.58
C GLY A 43 -2.72 -8.92 4.00
N ILE A 44 -1.68 -8.67 4.79
CA ILE A 44 -1.22 -7.30 5.11
C ILE A 44 -0.34 -6.85 3.94
N ILE A 45 -0.81 -5.85 3.20
CA ILE A 45 -0.20 -5.38 1.96
C ILE A 45 0.13 -3.89 2.03
N VAL A 46 1.18 -3.48 1.32
CA VAL A 46 1.45 -2.08 1.01
C VAL A 46 0.88 -1.79 -0.38
N PRO A 47 -0.31 -1.17 -0.50
CA PRO A 47 -0.91 -0.88 -1.80
C PRO A 47 -0.13 0.21 -2.52
N ALA A 48 -0.12 0.19 -3.85
CA ALA A 48 0.66 1.15 -4.64
C ALA A 48 0.02 2.56 -4.74
N LEU A 49 -0.10 3.22 -3.60
CA LEU A 49 -0.52 4.62 -3.49
C LEU A 49 0.65 5.56 -3.79
N GLY A 50 0.73 6.00 -5.05
CA GLY A 50 1.91 6.69 -5.55
C GLY A 50 3.10 5.74 -5.73
N ARG A 51 4.20 6.26 -6.28
CA ARG A 51 5.43 5.47 -6.46
C ARG A 51 6.18 5.26 -5.14
N PHE A 52 6.14 6.27 -4.27
CA PHE A 52 6.94 6.27 -3.05
C PHE A 52 6.46 5.23 -2.03
N ASN A 53 5.15 4.96 -1.92
CA ASN A 53 4.63 4.02 -0.92
C ASN A 53 5.21 2.61 -1.07
N THR A 54 5.45 2.13 -2.30
CA THR A 54 6.04 0.80 -2.54
C THR A 54 7.56 0.75 -2.40
N PHE A 55 8.21 1.90 -2.24
CA PHE A 55 9.67 2.04 -2.20
C PHE A 55 10.10 3.01 -1.09
N HIS A 56 9.35 3.02 0.03
CA HIS A 56 9.52 4.01 1.08
C HIS A 56 10.69 3.66 2.01
N ASP A 57 11.21 2.42 1.91
CA ASP A 57 12.32 1.87 2.68
C ASP A 57 13.56 2.75 2.57
N SER A 58 14.28 2.89 3.68
CA SER A 58 15.44 3.80 3.78
C SER A 58 16.58 3.48 2.80
N TYR A 59 16.71 2.24 2.32
CA TYR A 59 17.74 1.86 1.34
C TYR A 59 17.35 2.17 -0.12
N LEU A 60 16.05 2.40 -0.40
CA LEU A 60 15.54 2.79 -1.71
C LEU A 60 15.22 4.29 -1.77
N ASN A 61 14.95 4.90 -0.62
CA ASN A 61 14.71 6.32 -0.50
C ASN A 61 16.01 7.10 -0.77
N LEU A 62 15.98 7.95 -1.80
CA LEU A 62 17.13 8.75 -2.20
C LEU A 62 17.38 9.97 -1.29
N THR A 63 16.44 10.29 -0.40
CA THR A 63 16.50 11.46 0.49
C THR A 63 16.56 11.03 1.95
N THR A 64 17.23 11.83 2.80
CA THR A 64 17.34 11.55 4.24
C THR A 64 15.99 11.52 4.95
N VAL A 65 15.05 12.37 4.53
CA VAL A 65 13.67 12.40 5.01
C VAL A 65 12.73 12.12 3.85
N ARG A 66 11.51 11.63 4.13
CA ARG A 66 10.49 11.43 3.08
C ARG A 66 10.17 12.77 2.39
N PRO A 67 9.85 12.82 1.09
CA PRO A 67 9.47 14.07 0.43
C PRO A 67 8.24 14.73 1.08
N LEU A 68 8.16 16.07 1.09
CA LEU A 68 7.06 16.80 1.75
C LEU A 68 5.67 16.40 1.22
N VAL A 69 5.56 16.11 -0.09
CA VAL A 69 4.31 15.61 -0.69
C VAL A 69 3.91 14.27 -0.07
N ASN A 70 4.88 13.41 0.26
CA ASN A 70 4.65 12.09 0.87
C ASN A 70 4.45 12.13 2.39
N GLN A 71 4.78 13.26 3.02
CA GLN A 71 4.47 13.51 4.43
C GLN A 71 3.06 14.09 4.58
N PHE A 72 2.60 14.91 3.61
CA PHE A 72 1.44 15.78 3.82
C PHE A 72 0.29 15.66 2.81
N ILE A 73 0.50 15.03 1.65
CA ILE A 73 -0.48 15.03 0.53
C ILE A 73 -0.81 13.63 0.03
N VAL A 74 0.18 12.74 -0.07
CA VAL A 74 0.00 11.34 -0.40
C VAL A 74 0.58 10.50 0.74
N PRO A 75 -0.24 9.74 1.48
CA PRO A 75 0.25 8.88 2.55
C PRO A 75 1.37 7.94 2.06
N SER A 76 2.36 7.72 2.90
CA SER A 76 3.50 6.82 2.64
C SER A 76 3.72 5.89 3.83
N ALA A 77 4.33 4.73 3.60
CA ALA A 77 4.31 3.60 4.53
C ALA A 77 2.89 3.14 4.90
N TYR A 78 1.91 3.43 4.04
CA TYR A 78 0.55 2.93 4.24
C TYR A 78 0.53 1.44 3.93
N ARG A 79 0.13 0.66 4.94
CA ARG A 79 -0.08 -0.77 4.90
C ARG A 79 -1.43 -1.10 5.49
N ASP A 80 -2.11 -2.09 4.93
CA ASP A 80 -3.42 -2.49 5.42
C ASP A 80 -3.73 -3.96 5.08
N ALA A 81 -4.62 -4.57 5.85
CA ALA A 81 -5.19 -5.86 5.48
C ALA A 81 -6.12 -5.68 4.28
N GLY A 82 -5.90 -6.51 3.26
CA GLY A 82 -6.69 -6.44 2.05
C GLY A 82 -6.46 -7.59 1.09
N LEU A 83 -7.12 -7.46 -0.06
CA LEU A 83 -6.99 -8.34 -1.20
C LEU A 83 -6.92 -7.51 -2.47
N GLY A 84 -6.18 -8.00 -3.46
CA GLY A 84 -5.97 -7.25 -4.67
C GLY A 84 -5.54 -8.09 -5.84
N VAL A 85 -5.54 -7.46 -7.00
CA VAL A 85 -5.07 -8.03 -8.26
C VAL A 85 -4.02 -7.13 -8.87
N ARG A 86 -3.01 -7.74 -9.47
CA ARG A 86 -1.92 -7.00 -10.09
C ARG A 86 -1.33 -7.73 -11.28
N GLY A 87 -0.71 -6.96 -12.16
CA GLY A 87 -0.19 -7.52 -13.38
C GLY A 87 0.78 -6.61 -14.10
N ARG A 88 1.57 -7.22 -14.99
CA ARG A 88 2.50 -6.50 -15.86
C ARG A 88 2.45 -7.06 -17.26
N PHE A 89 2.05 -6.22 -18.21
CA PHE A 89 2.07 -6.51 -19.63
C PHE A 89 3.39 -6.03 -20.24
N ARG A 90 4.01 -6.89 -21.04
CA ARG A 90 5.11 -6.49 -21.93
C ARG A 90 4.52 -5.98 -23.23
N LEU A 91 4.71 -4.70 -23.49
CA LEU A 91 4.28 -4.05 -24.72
C LEU A 91 5.43 -4.10 -25.77
N PRO A 92 5.15 -3.78 -27.04
CA PRO A 92 6.19 -3.67 -28.07
C PRO A 92 7.32 -2.73 -27.65
N ARG A 93 8.49 -2.86 -28.31
CA ARG A 93 9.66 -1.99 -28.07
C ARG A 93 10.19 -2.00 -26.63
N LYS A 94 10.01 -3.11 -25.90
CA LYS A 94 10.43 -3.29 -24.48
C LYS A 94 9.68 -2.40 -23.48
N MET A 95 8.56 -1.81 -23.90
CA MET A 95 7.69 -1.05 -23.03
C MET A 95 7.00 -1.98 -22.01
N LYS A 96 6.62 -1.44 -20.85
CA LYS A 96 5.89 -2.19 -19.82
C LYS A 96 4.69 -1.39 -19.35
N LEU A 97 3.54 -2.05 -19.23
CA LEU A 97 2.36 -1.52 -18.57
C LEU A 97 2.11 -2.35 -17.31
N SER A 98 1.98 -1.70 -16.16
CA SER A 98 1.65 -2.31 -14.88
C SER A 98 0.32 -1.80 -14.37
N TYR A 99 -0.44 -2.65 -13.72
CA TYR A 99 -1.62 -2.26 -12.98
C TYR A 99 -1.67 -2.96 -11.62
N GLU A 100 -2.32 -2.31 -10.68
CA GLU A 100 -2.62 -2.82 -9.35
C GLU A 100 -3.98 -2.29 -8.92
N LEU A 101 -4.79 -3.13 -8.30
CA LEU A 101 -6.10 -2.80 -7.75
C LEU A 101 -6.29 -3.58 -6.45
N ASP A 102 -6.38 -2.87 -5.35
CA ASP A 102 -6.50 -3.42 -4.01
C ASP A 102 -7.78 -2.94 -3.33
N LEU A 103 -8.41 -3.84 -2.59
CA LEU A 103 -9.48 -3.57 -1.65
C LEU A 103 -8.93 -3.79 -0.24
N VAL A 104 -8.90 -2.74 0.56
CA VAL A 104 -8.31 -2.71 1.90
C VAL A 104 -9.34 -2.24 2.92
N ASN A 105 -9.05 -2.37 4.21
CA ASN A 105 -9.94 -1.84 5.25
C ASN A 105 -10.10 -0.33 5.16
N GLY A 106 -9.07 0.39 4.74
CA GLY A 106 -9.07 1.82 4.57
C GLY A 106 -8.47 2.55 5.76
N MET A 107 -7.90 3.70 5.46
CA MET A 107 -7.35 4.65 6.41
C MET A 107 -8.42 5.16 7.39
N GLN A 108 -8.02 5.41 8.64
CA GLN A 108 -8.90 5.88 9.70
C GLN A 108 -8.62 7.34 10.06
N GLY A 109 -9.70 8.12 10.24
CA GLY A 109 -9.63 9.52 10.69
C GLY A 109 -9.77 9.68 12.20
N THR A 110 -9.50 8.63 12.99
CA THR A 110 -9.56 8.66 14.46
C THR A 110 -8.34 7.97 15.09
N ASN A 111 -7.99 8.35 16.32
CA ASN A 111 -6.91 7.73 17.09
C ASN A 111 -7.42 6.50 17.89
N ALA A 112 -6.54 5.91 18.71
CA ALA A 112 -6.87 4.76 19.56
C ALA A 112 -8.00 5.03 20.57
N ASP A 113 -8.16 6.29 20.97
CA ASP A 113 -9.19 6.77 21.92
C ASP A 113 -10.48 7.24 21.22
N ASP A 114 -10.60 6.99 19.91
CA ASP A 114 -11.70 7.39 19.03
C ASP A 114 -11.88 8.91 18.85
N GLU A 115 -10.86 9.68 19.18
CA GLU A 115 -10.84 11.11 18.92
C GLU A 115 -10.53 11.37 17.44
N PRO A 116 -11.21 12.32 16.78
CA PRO A 116 -10.92 12.68 15.40
C PRO A 116 -9.46 13.10 15.25
N THR A 117 -8.71 12.40 14.39
CA THR A 117 -7.41 12.88 13.93
C THR A 117 -7.71 13.90 12.83
N PRO A 118 -7.43 15.20 13.03
CA PRO A 118 -7.67 16.16 11.99
C PRO A 118 -6.84 15.76 10.78
N PHE A 119 -7.47 15.75 9.60
CA PHE A 119 -6.79 15.63 8.30
C PHE A 119 -5.99 16.94 8.05
N SER A 120 -5.03 17.20 8.94
CA SER A 120 -4.25 18.41 9.04
C SER A 120 -2.92 18.22 8.34
N ARG A 121 -2.43 19.32 7.76
CA ARG A 121 -1.18 19.46 7.02
C ARG A 121 0.09 19.01 7.74
N LEU A 122 0.03 18.62 9.01
CA LEU A 122 1.18 18.23 9.84
C LEU A 122 1.16 16.74 10.25
N LEU A 123 0.00 16.09 10.32
CA LEU A 123 -0.16 14.74 10.90
C LEU A 123 -1.22 13.87 10.21
N GLY A 124 -2.17 14.48 9.49
CA GLY A 124 -3.46 13.84 9.20
C GLY A 124 -3.44 12.68 8.21
N GLN A 125 -2.43 12.61 7.36
CA GLN A 125 -2.33 11.57 6.32
C GLN A 125 -1.39 10.43 6.71
N SER A 126 -0.32 10.74 7.45
CA SER A 126 0.56 9.73 8.04
C SER A 126 -0.15 8.99 9.18
N SER A 127 -0.84 9.70 10.06
CA SER A 127 -1.58 9.07 11.17
C SER A 127 -2.79 8.28 10.68
N ALA A 128 -3.40 8.65 9.55
CA ALA A 128 -4.48 7.86 8.96
C ALA A 128 -3.98 6.57 8.30
N ALA A 129 -2.68 6.49 8.02
CA ALA A 129 -2.01 5.31 7.49
C ALA A 129 -1.47 4.38 8.60
N GLU A 130 -1.51 4.81 9.86
CA GLU A 130 -1.13 3.99 11.01
C GLU A 130 -2.25 2.98 11.33
N PRO A 131 -1.91 1.72 11.63
CA PRO A 131 -2.88 0.75 12.11
C PRO A 131 -3.51 1.25 13.43
N GLY A 132 -4.82 1.11 13.59
CA GLY A 132 -5.51 1.45 14.84
C GLY A 132 -5.06 0.60 16.05
N SER A 133 -5.74 0.77 17.19
CA SER A 133 -5.44 0.10 18.48
C SER A 133 -5.35 -1.43 18.42
N ILE A 134 -5.95 -2.07 17.41
CA ILE A 134 -5.64 -3.42 16.98
C ILE A 134 -5.21 -3.34 15.51
N ALA A 135 -3.97 -3.73 15.23
CA ALA A 135 -3.39 -3.59 13.90
C ALA A 135 -4.29 -4.25 12.85
N PHE A 136 -4.61 -3.49 11.80
CA PHE A 136 -5.37 -3.94 10.63
C PHE A 136 -6.81 -4.41 10.90
N GLN A 137 -7.41 -4.03 12.05
CA GLN A 137 -8.82 -4.28 12.31
C GLN A 137 -9.71 -3.31 11.51
N ASP A 138 -10.78 -3.84 10.91
CA ASP A 138 -11.83 -3.02 10.31
C ASP A 138 -12.64 -2.35 11.43
N THR A 139 -12.46 -1.03 11.59
CA THR A 139 -13.11 -0.25 12.65
C THR A 139 -14.32 0.55 12.16
N ASN A 140 -14.61 0.57 10.85
CA ASN A 140 -15.64 1.45 10.28
C ASN A 140 -16.52 0.82 9.17
N ARG A 141 -16.36 -0.48 8.88
CA ARG A 141 -17.03 -1.23 7.78
C ARG A 141 -16.87 -0.61 6.38
N ASN A 142 -16.06 0.44 6.23
CA ASN A 142 -15.89 1.18 5.00
C ASN A 142 -14.61 0.75 4.31
N LYS A 143 -14.70 -0.24 3.42
CA LYS A 143 -13.55 -0.66 2.62
C LYS A 143 -13.07 0.48 1.71
N ALA A 144 -11.76 0.55 1.49
CA ALA A 144 -11.16 1.46 0.53
C ALA A 144 -10.63 0.71 -0.69
N VAL A 145 -10.73 1.36 -1.84
CA VAL A 145 -10.19 0.88 -3.11
C VAL A 145 -8.95 1.70 -3.45
N VAL A 146 -7.84 1.02 -3.71
CA VAL A 146 -6.59 1.63 -4.19
C VAL A 146 -6.31 1.09 -5.58
N ALA A 147 -6.05 1.98 -6.54
CA ALA A 147 -5.72 1.59 -7.90
C ALA A 147 -4.45 2.30 -8.37
N ARG A 148 -3.61 1.60 -9.13
CA ARG A 148 -2.45 2.18 -9.80
C ARG A 148 -2.35 1.71 -11.24
N LEU A 149 -2.01 2.63 -12.13
CA LEU A 149 -1.58 2.34 -13.49
C LEU A 149 -0.19 2.93 -13.69
N GLY A 150 0.71 2.16 -14.28
CA GLY A 150 2.10 2.56 -14.56
C GLY A 150 2.51 2.20 -15.98
N LEU A 151 3.07 3.15 -16.72
CA LEU A 151 3.63 2.98 -18.05
C LEU A 151 5.13 3.28 -18.03
N SER A 152 5.93 2.29 -18.37
CA SER A 152 7.36 2.44 -18.56
C SER A 152 7.69 2.34 -20.06
N PRO A 153 7.86 3.47 -20.77
CA PRO A 153 8.13 3.47 -22.21
C PRO A 153 9.55 3.02 -22.54
N LEU A 154 10.50 3.25 -21.64
CA LEU A 154 11.87 2.77 -21.72
C LEU A 154 12.42 2.50 -20.31
N LYS A 155 13.45 1.67 -20.23
CA LYS A 155 14.07 1.30 -18.96
C LYS A 155 14.53 2.55 -18.21
N GLY A 156 14.13 2.67 -16.94
CA GLY A 156 14.47 3.80 -16.08
C GLY A 156 13.44 4.93 -16.06
N PHE A 157 12.46 4.92 -16.97
CA PHE A 157 11.35 5.88 -16.96
C PHE A 157 10.04 5.20 -16.64
N GLU A 158 9.23 5.85 -15.82
CA GLU A 158 7.88 5.41 -15.48
C GLU A 158 6.97 6.63 -15.32
N PHE A 159 5.83 6.60 -16.01
CA PHE A 159 4.70 7.48 -15.76
C PHE A 159 3.67 6.66 -15.00
N GLY A 160 3.26 7.13 -13.82
CA GLY A 160 2.30 6.41 -12.99
C GLY A 160 1.22 7.33 -12.45
N THR A 161 0.01 6.79 -12.37
CA THR A 161 -1.12 7.42 -11.67
C THR A 161 -1.65 6.46 -10.62
N SER A 162 -2.03 6.98 -9.46
CA SER A 162 -2.64 6.21 -8.39
C SER A 162 -3.91 6.92 -7.91
N LEU A 163 -4.89 6.14 -7.49
CA LEU A 163 -6.17 6.59 -6.95
C LEU A 163 -6.43 5.87 -5.64
N TYR A 164 -6.97 6.59 -4.67
CA TYR A 164 -7.48 6.05 -3.43
C TYR A 164 -8.92 6.53 -3.26
N ASN A 165 -9.84 5.61 -2.99
CA ASN A 165 -11.23 5.94 -2.69
C ASN A 165 -11.69 5.13 -1.49
N GLY A 166 -11.96 5.82 -0.38
CA GLY A 166 -12.41 5.22 0.87
C GLY A 166 -12.95 6.30 1.79
N ARG A 167 -13.81 5.91 2.73
CA ARG A 167 -14.32 6.82 3.75
C ARG A 167 -13.45 6.69 4.99
N PHE A 168 -13.01 7.82 5.53
CA PHE A 168 -12.15 7.86 6.72
C PHE A 168 -12.95 7.88 8.03
N ASN A 169 -14.23 8.28 7.97
CA ASN A 169 -15.08 8.41 9.14
C ASN A 169 -15.71 7.06 9.49
N LYS A 170 -15.93 6.81 10.78
CA LYS A 170 -16.82 5.73 11.23
C LYS A 170 -18.21 5.92 10.63
N SER A 171 -18.82 4.83 10.15
CA SER A 171 -20.24 4.86 9.82
C SER A 171 -21.01 5.12 11.11
N THR A 172 -21.56 6.32 11.26
CA THR A 172 -22.62 6.55 12.24
C THR A 172 -23.79 5.68 11.81
N GLU A 173 -24.07 4.59 12.53
CA GLU A 173 -25.32 3.86 12.34
C GLU A 173 -26.47 4.84 12.60
N ALA A 174 -27.43 4.87 11.67
CA ALA A 174 -28.72 5.55 11.81
C ALA A 174 -29.77 4.51 12.21
#